data_AF-A0A0U5G588-F1
#
_entry.id   AF-A0A0U5G588-F1
#
_cell.length_a   1.000
_cell.length_b   1.000
_cell.length_c   1.000
_cell.angle_alpha   90.00
_cell.angle_beta   90.00
_cell.angle_gamma   90.00
#
_symmetry.space_group_name_H-M   'P 1'
#
loop_
_entity.id
_entity.type
_entity.pdbx_description
1 polymer ?
#
loop_
_entity_poly.entity_id
_entity_poly.type
_entity_poly.pdbx_seq_one_letter_code
_entity_poly.pdbx_strand_id
1 'polypeptide(L)'
;MTATRMRYHKRNAERDGHYLKGFEPAQQAFFSFVDQNTILVTHAAQNDLEAPRLVHNRIVDTQILTTNKVRELYPGAVNPYSLKQITYEIHWAVNSGFDGH
;
A
#
# COMPACT_ATOMS: atom_id res chain seq x y z
N MET A 1 -13.54 -5.95 2.23
CA MET A 1 -13.72 -5.07 3.42
C MET A 1 -14.94 -4.16 3.28
N THR A 2 -15.88 -4.21 4.23
CA THR A 2 -17.11 -3.38 4.26
C THR A 2 -16.91 -2.06 5.02
N ALA A 3 -17.56 -0.99 4.56
CA ALA A 3 -17.43 0.38 5.11
C ALA A 3 -17.67 0.47 6.64
N THR A 4 -18.53 -0.41 7.19
CA THR A 4 -18.84 -0.47 8.63
C THR A 4 -17.63 -0.84 9.47
N ARG A 5 -16.79 -1.78 9.00
CA ARG A 5 -15.59 -2.24 9.72
C ARG A 5 -14.51 -1.16 9.74
N MET A 6 -14.36 -0.41 8.65
CA MET A 6 -13.40 0.70 8.57
C MET A 6 -13.75 1.82 9.56
N ARG A 7 -15.04 2.16 9.70
CA ARG A 7 -15.51 3.14 10.70
C ARG A 7 -15.32 2.66 12.14
N TYR A 8 -15.34 1.36 12.39
CA TYR A 8 -15.10 0.80 13.72
C TYR A 8 -13.63 0.95 14.13
N HIS A 9 -12.69 0.55 13.27
CA HIS A 9 -11.25 0.68 13.54
C HIS A 9 -10.82 2.15 13.69
N LYS A 10 -11.34 3.05 12.84
CA LYS A 10 -11.08 4.48 12.97
C LYS A 10 -11.52 5.03 14.34
N ARG A 11 -12.74 4.71 14.78
CA ARG A 11 -13.26 5.18 16.08
C ARG A 11 -12.50 4.63 17.28
N ASN A 12 -12.03 3.38 17.21
CA ASN A 12 -11.17 2.83 18.26
C ASN A 12 -9.81 3.53 18.29
N ALA A 13 -9.17 3.74 17.13
CA ALA A 13 -7.92 4.49 17.04
C ALA A 13 -8.08 5.94 17.54
N GLU A 14 -9.22 6.57 17.25
CA GLU A 14 -9.57 7.90 17.77
C GLU A 14 -9.72 7.91 19.29
N ARG A 15 -10.48 6.95 19.83
CA ARG A 15 -10.71 6.81 21.28
C ARG A 15 -9.41 6.52 22.03
N ASP A 16 -8.57 5.66 21.48
CA ASP A 16 -7.36 5.18 22.14
C ASP A 16 -6.16 6.13 21.90
N GLY A 17 -6.36 7.24 21.17
CA GLY A 17 -5.31 8.23 20.88
C GLY A 17 -4.23 7.76 19.90
N HIS A 18 -4.41 6.59 19.29
CA HIS A 18 -3.46 5.97 18.36
C HIS A 18 -3.78 6.34 16.91
N TYR A 19 -3.91 7.63 16.62
CA TYR A 19 -4.12 8.11 15.25
C TYR A 19 -3.50 9.49 15.04
N LEU A 20 -3.09 9.74 13.79
CA LEU A 20 -2.68 11.06 13.35
C LEU A 20 -3.88 11.75 12.71
N LYS A 21 -4.23 12.92 13.24
CA LYS A 21 -5.39 13.69 12.76
C LYS A 21 -4.97 14.67 11.67
N GLY A 22 -5.30 14.34 10.42
CA GLY A 22 -5.04 15.20 9.27
C GLY A 22 -3.72 14.90 8.57
N PHE A 23 -3.46 15.61 7.47
CA PHE A 23 -2.29 15.36 6.63
C PHE A 23 -0.99 15.90 7.24
N GLU A 24 -0.98 17.05 7.92
CA GLU A 24 0.26 17.62 8.47
C GLU A 24 0.93 16.71 9.51
N PRO A 25 0.23 16.16 10.53
CA PRO A 25 0.87 15.24 11.47
C PRO A 25 1.29 13.92 10.81
N ALA A 26 0.54 13.46 9.79
CA ALA A 26 0.91 12.29 9.00
C ALA A 26 2.21 12.53 8.20
N GLN A 27 2.36 13.70 7.59
CA GLN A 27 3.59 14.10 6.89
C GLN A 27 4.77 14.24 7.86
N GLN A 28 4.59 14.88 9.01
CA GLN A 28 5.65 15.00 10.02
C GLN A 28 6.14 13.64 10.52
N ALA A 29 5.20 12.73 10.84
CA ALA A 29 5.55 11.37 11.22
C ALA A 29 6.21 10.60 10.08
N PHE A 30 5.80 10.81 8.83
CA PHE A 30 6.45 10.21 7.68
C PHE A 30 7.91 10.69 7.55
N PHE A 31 8.12 12.00 7.61
CA PHE A 31 9.46 12.61 7.48
C PHE A 31 10.38 12.37 8.69
N SER A 32 9.88 11.86 9.83
CA SER A 32 10.76 11.39 10.91
C SER A 32 11.48 10.07 10.57
N PHE A 33 11.00 9.33 9.57
CA PHE A 33 11.61 8.06 9.12
C PHE A 33 12.14 8.10 7.68
N VAL A 34 11.64 9.04 6.88
CA VAL A 34 11.90 9.09 5.44
C VAL A 34 12.55 10.41 5.07
N ASP A 35 13.67 10.33 4.36
CA ASP A 35 14.35 11.46 3.74
C ASP A 35 14.51 11.26 2.23
N GLN A 36 15.15 12.23 1.57
CA GLN A 36 15.41 12.18 0.12
C GLN A 36 16.30 11.00 -0.34
N ASN A 37 17.02 10.33 0.58
CA ASN A 37 17.92 9.22 0.27
C ASN A 37 17.27 7.86 0.52
N THR A 38 16.21 7.84 1.33
CA THR A 38 15.43 6.66 1.69
C THR A 38 14.77 6.07 0.44
N ILE A 39 14.83 4.75 0.29
CA ILE A 39 14.11 4.03 -0.77
C ILE A 39 12.82 3.48 -0.18
N LEU A 40 11.67 3.88 -0.72
CA LEU A 40 10.38 3.33 -0.32
C LEU A 40 10.10 2.04 -1.09
N VAL A 41 9.94 0.93 -0.38
CA VAL A 41 9.51 -0.35 -0.97
C VAL A 41 8.02 -0.50 -0.72
N THR A 42 7.22 -0.54 -1.78
CA THR A 42 5.75 -0.46 -1.69
C THR A 42 5.05 -1.41 -2.67
N HIS A 43 3.73 -1.45 -2.60
CA HIS A 43 2.88 -2.10 -3.60
C HIS A 43 1.71 -1.16 -3.94
N ALA A 44 1.70 -0.60 -5.16
CA ALA A 44 0.78 0.46 -5.57
C ALA A 44 0.97 1.76 -4.75
N ALA A 45 2.20 2.30 -4.77
CA ALA A 45 2.65 3.44 -3.96
C ALA A 45 1.72 4.65 -4.01
N GLN A 46 1.08 4.88 -5.16
CA GLN A 46 0.17 5.99 -5.38
C GLN A 46 -0.94 6.03 -4.32
N ASN A 47 -1.54 4.89 -4.00
CA ASN A 47 -2.64 4.82 -3.03
C ASN A 47 -2.21 5.26 -1.62
N ASP A 48 -0.98 4.92 -1.25
CA ASP A 48 -0.44 5.21 0.08
C ASP A 48 0.06 6.66 0.19
N LEU A 49 0.59 7.23 -0.90
CA LEU A 49 1.17 8.58 -0.92
C LEU A 49 0.15 9.68 -1.22
N GLU A 50 -0.96 9.36 -1.93
CA GLU A 50 -2.02 10.34 -2.23
C GLU A 50 -2.72 10.84 -0.96
N ALA A 51 -3.06 9.94 -0.03
CA ALA A 51 -3.78 10.29 1.19
C ALA A 51 -3.06 11.36 2.04
N PRO A 52 -1.75 11.26 2.31
CA PRO A 52 -0.97 12.30 2.99
C PRO A 52 -0.42 13.37 2.05
N ARG A 53 -0.73 13.35 0.74
CA ARG A 53 -0.22 14.32 -0.27
C ARG A 53 1.30 14.38 -0.34
N LEU A 54 1.93 13.21 -0.38
CA LEU A 54 3.38 13.05 -0.43
C LEU A 54 3.85 12.79 -1.86
N VAL A 55 5.05 13.26 -2.17
CA VAL A 55 5.78 12.93 -3.41
C VAL A 55 7.16 12.44 -3.02
N HIS A 56 7.57 11.30 -3.55
CA HIS A 56 8.90 10.73 -3.31
C HIS A 56 9.46 10.11 -4.59
N ASN A 57 10.74 10.38 -4.88
CA ASN A 57 11.34 10.02 -6.17
C ASN A 57 12.07 8.67 -6.14
N ARG A 58 12.32 8.11 -4.96
CA ARG A 58 13.07 6.85 -4.78
C ARG A 58 12.12 5.76 -4.31
N ILE A 59 11.40 5.15 -5.26
CA ILE A 59 10.38 4.14 -4.98
C ILE A 59 10.70 2.85 -5.74
N VAL A 60 10.60 1.73 -5.04
CA VAL A 60 10.52 0.38 -5.60
C VAL A 60 9.07 -0.09 -5.44
N ASP A 61 8.29 0.00 -6.51
CA ASP A 61 6.88 -0.41 -6.51
C ASP A 61 6.71 -1.81 -7.09
N THR A 62 6.37 -2.77 -6.22
CA THR A 62 6.23 -4.18 -6.59
C THR A 62 5.05 -4.44 -7.53
N GLN A 63 4.01 -3.61 -7.55
CA GLN A 63 2.90 -3.75 -8.50
C GLN A 63 3.38 -3.44 -9.92
N ILE A 64 4.12 -2.35 -10.08
CA ILE A 64 4.72 -1.95 -11.37
C ILE A 64 5.72 -3.01 -11.84
N LEU A 65 6.64 -3.41 -10.96
CA LEU A 65 7.67 -4.42 -11.29
C LEU A 65 7.05 -5.74 -11.74
N THR A 66 6.06 -6.25 -10.99
CA THR A 66 5.40 -7.51 -11.32
C THR A 66 4.61 -7.39 -12.62
N THR A 67 3.84 -6.31 -12.79
CA THR A 67 3.06 -6.08 -14.01
C THR A 67 3.95 -6.02 -15.24
N ASN A 68 5.08 -5.30 -15.16
CA ASN A 68 6.04 -5.22 -16.25
C ASN A 68 6.64 -6.59 -16.57
N LYS A 69 7.05 -7.35 -15.55
CA LYS A 69 7.63 -8.67 -15.77
C LYS A 69 6.64 -9.66 -16.37
N VAL A 70 5.39 -9.64 -15.92
CA VAL A 70 4.34 -10.50 -16.48
C VAL A 70 4.03 -10.11 -17.93
N ARG A 71 3.96 -8.82 -18.25
CA ARG A 71 3.74 -8.37 -19.63
C ARG A 71 4.86 -8.76 -20.58
N GLU A 72 6.10 -8.79 -20.09
CA GLU A 72 7.26 -9.29 -20.85
C GLU A 72 7.09 -10.77 -21.20
N LEU A 73 6.63 -11.58 -20.24
CA LEU A 73 6.43 -13.03 -20.42
C LEU A 73 5.14 -13.38 -21.17
N TYR A 74 4.10 -12.58 -21.00
CA TYR A 74 2.76 -12.80 -21.54
C TYR A 74 2.22 -11.48 -22.14
N PRO A 75 2.60 -11.17 -23.40
CA PRO A 75 2.08 -10.00 -24.11
C PRO A 75 0.55 -10.05 -24.17
N GLY A 76 -0.11 -9.02 -23.61
CA GLY A 76 -1.58 -8.95 -23.50
C GLY A 76 -2.13 -9.04 -22.07
N ALA A 77 -1.28 -9.27 -21.06
CA ALA A 77 -1.69 -9.17 -19.67
C ALA A 77 -2.08 -7.71 -19.30
N VAL A 78 -3.37 -7.50 -19.03
CA VAL A 78 -3.94 -6.16 -18.78
C VAL A 78 -4.00 -5.78 -17.30
N ASN A 79 -4.20 -6.74 -16.41
CA ASN A 79 -4.49 -6.46 -15.01
C ASN A 79 -3.21 -6.41 -14.15
N PRO A 80 -3.03 -5.35 -13.35
CA PRO A 80 -1.97 -5.31 -12.35
C PRO A 80 -2.24 -6.36 -11.27
N TYR A 81 -1.16 -7.00 -10.80
CA TYR A 81 -1.25 -8.03 -9.77
C TYR A 81 -1.49 -7.39 -8.41
N SER A 82 -2.48 -7.89 -7.68
CA SER A 82 -2.67 -7.52 -6.28
C SER A 82 -1.59 -8.16 -5.40
N LEU A 83 -1.28 -7.53 -4.27
CA LEU A 83 -0.35 -8.08 -3.28
C LEU A 83 -0.78 -9.49 -2.83
N LYS A 84 -2.08 -9.74 -2.72
CA LYS A 84 -2.63 -11.05 -2.37
C LYS A 84 -2.27 -12.13 -3.40
N GLN A 85 -2.38 -11.82 -4.68
CA GLN A 85 -2.00 -12.76 -5.75
C GLN A 85 -0.49 -13.03 -5.70
N ILE A 86 0.34 -11.99 -5.62
CA ILE A 86 1.80 -12.15 -5.56
C ILE A 86 2.21 -13.01 -4.36
N THR A 87 1.62 -12.72 -3.20
CA THR A 87 1.95 -13.39 -1.94
C THR A 87 1.50 -14.86 -1.95
N TYR A 88 0.35 -15.15 -2.57
CA TYR A 88 -0.08 -16.52 -2.84
C TYR A 88 0.91 -17.30 -3.72
N GLU A 89 1.40 -16.70 -4.82
CA GLU A 89 2.37 -17.32 -5.74
C GLU A 89 3.69 -17.66 -5.05
N ILE A 90 4.13 -16.85 -4.08
CA ILE A 90 5.36 -17.10 -3.31
C ILE A 90 5.12 -17.93 -2.03
N HIS A 91 3.95 -18.57 -1.90
CA HIS A 91 3.54 -19.36 -0.75
C HIS A 91 3.56 -18.63 0.60
N TRP A 92 3.36 -17.31 0.58
CA TRP A 92 3.28 -16.47 1.76
C TRP A 92 1.86 -15.91 1.90
N ALA A 93 1.09 -16.35 2.89
CA ALA A 93 -0.30 -15.91 3.03
C ALA A 93 -0.38 -14.56 3.79
N VAL A 94 -0.67 -13.46 3.07
CA VAL A 94 -0.92 -12.14 3.70
C VAL A 94 -2.38 -12.00 4.19
N ASN A 95 -3.28 -12.88 3.74
CA ASN A 95 -4.63 -13.04 4.28
C ASN A 95 -5.10 -14.49 4.08
N SER A 96 -5.67 -15.12 5.11
CA SER A 96 -6.32 -16.43 5.01
C SER A 96 -7.68 -16.31 4.31
N GLY A 97 -7.75 -16.67 3.03
CA GLY A 97 -9.00 -16.78 2.24
C GLY A 97 -8.91 -16.15 0.85
N PHE A 98 -9.61 -16.69 -0.15
CA PHE A 98 -9.58 -16.24 -1.56
C PHE A 98 -10.47 -15.01 -1.84
N ASP A 99 -11.25 -14.55 -0.86
CA ASP A 99 -12.16 -13.40 -1.01
C ASP A 99 -11.40 -12.06 -0.95
N GLY A 100 -10.83 -11.66 -2.08
CA GLY A 100 -10.47 -10.27 -2.36
C GLY A 100 -11.63 -9.66 -3.12
N HIS A 101 -11.91 -8.38 -2.88
CA HIS A 101 -12.86 -7.60 -3.67
C HIS A 101 -12.54 -7.67 -5.17
#